data_AF-N1PC57-F1
#
_entry.id   AF-N1PC57-F1
#
_cell.length_a   1.000
_cell.length_b   1.000
_cell.length_c   1.000
_cell.angle_alpha   90.00
_cell.angle_beta   90.00
_cell.angle_gamma   90.00
#
_symmetry.space_group_name_H-M   'P 1'
#
loop_
_entity.id
_entity.type
_entity.pdbx_description
1 polymer ?
#
loop_
_entity_poly.entity_id
_entity_poly.type
_entity_poly.pdbx_seq_one_letter_code
_entity_poly.pdbx_strand_id
1 'polypeptide(L)'
;MLHGIARADVKDEIRKGMLDGWRKSQREAFIGQVGDVSKAISANVPVSWPSAEVLRLYVQPKTSDIPTLEPLRATIWDFRDIDAKKLRNFTARMFAWKGRQRAKQFLCRLTPALVARDLMTAGSRGEDIGSRLVRVTYKQQRKDTSTELPPVKVKYMPLGFAPINYHGEPILEGYAWRSGEGNKKDPGEPYEEEYPEYLVRFGAPSSLPVPPAGRGRAKGKRRAEEDTNAAPVRKSKSAKREPLREATDVQTCGSTGVHDGRQTTSSSGFKMPKSLDLSFLGKEDVVDSI
;
A
#
# COMPACT_ATOMS: atom_id res chain seq x y z
N MET A 1 22.95 49.40 27.05
CA MET A 1 22.56 48.02 26.67
C MET A 1 21.63 47.39 27.74
N LEU A 2 20.41 47.90 27.97
CA LEU A 2 19.49 47.34 28.99
C LEU A 2 18.01 47.64 28.69
N HIS A 3 17.48 47.34 27.49
CA HIS A 3 16.05 47.59 27.17
C HIS A 3 15.32 46.37 26.56
N GLY A 4 15.94 45.17 26.59
CA GLY A 4 15.37 43.96 25.97
C GLY A 4 14.62 43.01 26.91
N ILE A 5 14.88 43.06 28.23
CA ILE A 5 14.48 41.99 29.17
C ILE A 5 13.02 42.17 29.65
N ALA A 6 12.55 43.40 29.88
CA ALA A 6 11.23 43.66 30.46
C ALA A 6 10.03 43.35 29.53
N ARG A 7 10.22 43.17 28.21
CA ARG A 7 9.11 42.95 27.26
C ARG A 7 8.65 41.50 27.15
N ALA A 8 9.49 40.53 27.52
CA ALA A 8 9.13 39.11 27.46
C ALA A 8 8.27 38.73 28.67
N ASP A 9 8.69 39.16 29.87
CA ASP A 9 8.03 38.84 31.15
C ASP A 9 6.58 39.34 31.20
N VAL A 10 6.33 40.57 30.71
CA VAL A 10 4.98 41.15 30.64
C VAL A 10 4.05 40.35 29.72
N LYS A 11 4.57 39.80 28.60
CA LYS A 11 3.75 39.01 27.68
C LYS A 11 3.41 37.63 28.25
N ASP A 12 4.31 37.06 29.06
CA ASP A 12 4.11 35.77 29.70
C ASP A 12 3.10 35.88 30.85
N GLU A 13 3.13 36.98 31.60
CA GLU A 13 2.16 37.28 32.67
C GLU A 13 0.74 37.53 32.12
N ILE A 14 0.61 38.29 31.01
CA ILE A 14 -0.66 38.47 30.30
C ILE A 14 -1.21 37.13 29.79
N ARG A 15 -0.36 36.27 29.22
CA ARG A 15 -0.77 34.93 28.75
C ARG A 15 -1.21 34.03 29.89
N LYS A 16 -0.55 34.09 31.04
CA LYS A 16 -0.93 33.34 32.24
C LYS A 16 -2.30 33.80 32.76
N GLY A 17 -2.52 35.11 32.88
CA GLY A 17 -3.82 35.67 33.28
C GLY A 17 -4.97 35.29 32.34
N MET A 18 -4.71 35.24 31.03
CA MET A 18 -5.70 34.80 30.04
C MET A 18 -6.01 33.30 30.14
N LEU A 19 -4.99 32.46 30.37
CA LEU A 19 -5.18 31.03 30.62
C LEU A 19 -5.95 30.78 31.92
N ASP A 20 -5.67 31.54 32.97
CA ASP A 20 -6.36 31.43 34.26
C ASP A 20 -7.83 31.84 34.14
N GLY A 21 -8.12 32.92 33.39
CA GLY A 21 -9.49 33.32 33.04
C GLY A 21 -10.23 32.27 32.23
N TRP A 22 -9.57 31.68 31.22
CA TRP A 22 -10.14 30.59 30.44
C TRP A 22 -10.41 29.35 31.30
N ARG A 23 -9.48 28.96 32.20
CA ARG A 23 -9.69 27.84 33.14
C ARG A 23 -10.92 28.05 34.02
N LYS A 24 -11.12 29.27 34.53
CA LYS A 24 -12.29 29.62 35.34
C LYS A 24 -13.58 29.47 34.53
N SER A 25 -13.61 29.99 33.30
CA SER A 25 -14.75 29.84 32.39
C SER A 25 -15.05 28.38 32.05
N GLN A 26 -14.03 27.55 31.81
CA GLN A 26 -14.24 26.12 31.56
C GLN A 26 -14.83 25.40 32.78
N ARG A 27 -14.29 25.65 33.98
CA ARG A 27 -14.83 25.05 35.22
C ARG A 27 -16.27 25.45 35.47
N GLU A 28 -16.63 26.72 35.24
CA GLU A 28 -17.99 27.22 35.37
C GLU A 28 -18.94 26.59 34.33
N ALA A 29 -18.47 26.40 33.08
CA ALA A 29 -19.23 25.72 32.03
C ALA A 29 -19.50 24.24 32.37
N PHE A 30 -18.53 23.53 32.95
CA PHE A 30 -18.70 22.14 33.38
C PHE A 30 -19.66 21.97 34.57
N ILE A 31 -19.79 22.98 35.43
CA ILE A 31 -20.67 22.94 36.61
C ILE A 31 -22.16 23.05 36.21
N GLY A 32 -22.48 23.75 35.12
CA GLY A 32 -23.86 24.03 34.70
C GLY A 32 -24.49 23.07 33.68
N GLN A 33 -23.70 22.29 32.94
CA GLN A 33 -24.20 21.54 31.77
C GLN A 33 -24.04 20.02 31.82
N VAL A 34 -23.44 19.45 32.87
CA VAL A 34 -22.98 18.06 32.80
C VAL A 34 -23.38 17.23 34.02
N GLY A 35 -23.80 15.98 33.78
CA GLY A 35 -24.25 15.03 34.80
C GLY A 35 -23.17 14.70 35.85
N ASP A 36 -23.55 13.98 36.90
CA ASP A 36 -22.73 13.77 38.11
C ASP A 36 -21.32 13.23 37.83
N VAL A 37 -21.16 12.39 36.80
CA VAL A 37 -19.86 11.85 36.35
C VAL A 37 -18.92 12.96 35.87
N SER A 38 -19.44 13.96 35.18
CA SER A 38 -18.63 15.04 34.62
C SER A 38 -18.31 16.14 35.62
N LYS A 39 -19.16 16.32 36.65
CA LYS A 39 -18.81 17.12 37.83
C LYS A 39 -17.62 16.49 38.58
N ALA A 40 -17.64 15.17 38.77
CA ALA A 40 -16.53 14.44 39.37
C ALA A 40 -15.23 14.52 38.54
N ILE A 41 -15.34 14.43 37.21
CA ILE A 41 -14.18 14.61 36.31
C ILE A 41 -13.62 16.04 36.41
N SER A 42 -14.49 17.06 36.41
CA SER A 42 -14.09 18.47 36.48
C SER A 42 -13.45 18.83 37.82
N ALA A 43 -13.93 18.23 38.91
CA ALA A 43 -13.32 18.37 40.24
C ALA A 43 -11.91 17.76 40.32
N ASN A 44 -11.64 16.73 39.51
CA ASN A 44 -10.34 16.04 39.45
C ASN A 44 -9.37 16.64 38.42
N VAL A 45 -9.71 17.73 37.72
CA VAL A 45 -8.81 18.40 36.77
C VAL A 45 -7.71 19.14 37.54
N PRO A 46 -6.42 18.83 37.32
CA PRO A 46 -5.32 19.50 38.00
C PRO A 46 -5.32 21.02 37.78
N VAL A 47 -4.84 21.77 38.77
CA VAL A 47 -4.72 23.25 38.66
C VAL A 47 -3.76 23.67 37.54
N SER A 48 -2.77 22.82 37.25
CA SER A 48 -1.82 23.00 36.14
C SER A 48 -2.40 22.71 34.76
N TRP A 49 -3.63 22.19 34.67
CA TRP A 49 -4.27 21.88 33.40
C TRP A 49 -4.97 23.11 32.79
N PRO A 50 -4.85 23.32 31.47
CA PRO A 50 -3.96 22.64 30.55
C PRO A 50 -2.51 23.10 30.76
N SER A 51 -1.57 22.16 30.67
CA SER A 51 -0.15 22.50 30.76
C SER A 51 0.22 23.35 29.56
N ALA A 52 0.69 24.57 29.84
CA ALA A 52 1.14 25.50 28.80
C ALA A 52 2.32 24.92 28.00
N GLU A 53 3.16 24.11 28.64
CA GLU A 53 4.26 23.41 27.98
C GLU A 53 3.75 22.36 26.99
N VAL A 54 2.76 21.54 27.40
CA VAL A 54 2.14 20.56 26.51
C VAL A 54 1.44 21.26 25.35
N LEU A 55 0.71 22.34 25.62
CA LEU A 55 0.07 23.14 24.57
C LEU A 55 1.12 23.69 23.58
N ARG A 56 2.28 24.15 24.09
CA ARG A 56 3.38 24.63 23.26
C ARG A 56 3.95 23.54 22.35
N LEU A 57 4.00 22.27 22.77
CA LEU A 57 4.44 21.16 21.90
C LEU A 57 3.52 20.97 20.68
N TYR A 58 2.23 21.28 20.80
CA TYR A 58 1.29 21.20 19.67
C TYR A 58 1.30 22.46 18.81
N VAL A 59 1.41 23.65 19.42
CA VAL A 59 1.38 24.93 18.70
C VAL A 59 2.71 25.22 18.01
N GLN A 60 3.83 24.87 18.65
CA GLN A 60 5.19 25.05 18.18
C GLN A 60 5.99 23.77 18.44
N PRO A 61 5.70 22.68 17.69
CA PRO A 61 6.51 21.47 17.79
C PRO A 61 7.96 21.81 17.45
N LYS A 62 8.89 21.08 18.08
CA LYS A 62 10.30 21.15 17.69
C LYS A 62 10.45 20.55 16.30
N THR A 63 10.46 21.39 15.28
CA THR A 63 10.71 21.03 13.88
C THR A 63 12.09 21.48 13.44
N SER A 64 12.58 20.93 12.34
CA SER A 64 13.78 21.44 11.68
C SER A 64 13.59 22.91 11.28
N ASP A 65 14.68 23.69 11.35
CA ASP A 65 14.68 25.09 10.96
C ASP A 65 14.53 25.26 9.43
N ILE A 66 14.01 26.42 9.01
CA ILE A 66 13.87 26.79 7.58
C ILE A 66 15.16 26.62 6.78
N PRO A 67 16.35 27.10 7.22
CA PRO A 67 17.60 26.88 6.48
C PRO A 67 17.95 25.40 6.28
N THR A 68 17.51 24.51 7.17
CA THR A 68 17.68 23.06 7.03
C THR A 68 16.67 22.46 6.04
N LEU A 69 15.48 23.06 5.91
CA LEU A 69 14.43 22.61 5.01
C LEU A 69 14.67 23.01 3.55
N GLU A 70 15.29 24.17 3.28
CA GLU A 70 15.56 24.61 1.90
C GLU A 70 16.39 23.61 1.07
N PRO A 71 17.53 23.07 1.55
CA PRO A 71 18.26 22.04 0.80
C PRO A 71 17.45 20.74 0.68
N LEU A 72 16.59 20.41 1.65
CA LEU A 72 15.70 19.25 1.57
C LEU A 72 14.63 19.43 0.49
N ARG A 73 14.08 20.63 0.31
CA ARG A 73 13.11 20.90 -0.76
C ARG A 73 13.70 20.64 -2.15
N ALA A 74 14.97 21.01 -2.33
CA ALA A 74 15.68 20.75 -3.58
C ALA A 74 15.99 19.26 -3.78
N THR A 75 16.26 18.50 -2.71
CA THR A 75 16.78 17.12 -2.80
C THR A 75 15.76 16.01 -2.56
N ILE A 76 14.59 16.30 -1.97
CA ILE A 76 13.61 15.26 -1.60
C ILE A 76 13.03 14.54 -2.81
N TRP A 77 12.99 15.22 -3.95
CA TRP A 77 12.51 14.68 -5.22
C TRP A 77 13.65 14.24 -6.15
N ASP A 78 14.90 14.26 -5.68
CA ASP A 78 16.00 13.70 -6.44
C ASP A 78 15.76 12.20 -6.59
N PHE A 79 15.31 11.81 -7.79
CA PHE A 79 15.16 10.42 -8.18
C PHE A 79 16.56 9.79 -8.32
N ARG A 80 17.24 9.56 -7.19
CA ARG A 80 18.54 8.88 -7.17
C ARG A 80 18.39 7.47 -7.72
N ASP A 81 19.39 7.03 -8.47
CA ASP A 81 19.40 5.69 -9.03
C ASP A 81 19.47 4.65 -7.91
N ILE A 82 18.59 3.65 -8.01
CA ILE A 82 18.59 2.53 -7.08
C ILE A 82 19.76 1.61 -7.47
N ASP A 83 20.74 1.50 -6.57
CA ASP A 83 21.84 0.57 -6.73
C ASP A 83 21.36 -0.88 -6.52
N ALA A 84 20.86 -1.47 -7.61
CA ALA A 84 20.32 -2.82 -7.63
C ALA A 84 21.36 -3.88 -7.19
N LYS A 85 22.66 -3.63 -7.42
CA LYS A 85 23.76 -4.53 -7.02
C LYS A 85 24.00 -4.47 -5.51
N LYS A 86 24.07 -3.27 -4.93
CA LYS A 86 24.15 -3.12 -3.46
C LYS A 86 22.92 -3.73 -2.79
N LEU A 87 21.73 -3.51 -3.34
CA LEU A 87 20.49 -4.11 -2.79
C LEU A 87 20.49 -5.64 -2.93
N ARG A 88 21.01 -6.19 -4.03
CA ARG A 88 21.22 -7.63 -4.20
C ARG A 88 22.17 -8.20 -3.14
N ASN A 89 23.28 -7.52 -2.87
CA ASN A 89 24.24 -7.92 -1.84
C ASN A 89 23.65 -7.82 -0.44
N PHE A 90 22.90 -6.75 -0.16
CA PHE A 90 22.19 -6.57 1.10
C PHE A 90 21.20 -7.71 1.36
N THR A 91 20.38 -8.05 0.38
CA THR A 91 19.39 -9.14 0.51
C THR A 91 20.06 -10.51 0.65
N ALA A 92 21.19 -10.74 -0.02
CA ALA A 92 21.98 -11.96 0.16
C ALA A 92 22.52 -12.12 1.59
N ARG A 93 22.92 -11.01 2.22
CA ARG A 93 23.47 -10.98 3.59
C ARG A 93 22.38 -11.06 4.65
N MET A 94 21.35 -10.24 4.55
CA MET A 94 20.35 -10.05 5.60
C MET A 94 19.24 -11.10 5.57
N PHE A 95 18.80 -11.52 4.39
CA PHE A 95 17.69 -12.47 4.23
C PHE A 95 18.16 -13.86 3.81
N ALA A 96 19.48 -14.09 3.77
CA ALA A 96 20.09 -15.27 3.20
C ALA A 96 19.61 -15.56 1.76
N TRP A 97 19.22 -14.55 0.99
CA TRP A 97 18.78 -14.74 -0.40
C TRP A 97 20.00 -14.97 -1.30
N LYS A 98 20.61 -16.14 -1.22
CA LYS A 98 21.81 -16.50 -1.99
C LYS A 98 21.48 -17.37 -3.19
N GLY A 99 22.36 -17.33 -4.18
CA GLY A 99 22.31 -18.17 -5.36
C GLY A 99 21.30 -17.72 -6.43
N ARG A 100 21.45 -18.34 -7.60
CA ARG A 100 20.74 -17.99 -8.84
C ARG A 100 19.22 -17.90 -8.69
N GLN A 101 18.61 -18.83 -7.97
CA GLN A 101 17.15 -18.88 -7.83
C GLN A 101 16.61 -17.66 -7.06
N ARG A 102 17.29 -17.27 -5.98
CA ARG A 102 16.92 -16.09 -5.19
C ARG A 102 17.21 -14.80 -5.92
N ALA A 103 18.26 -14.77 -6.76
CA ALA A 103 18.54 -13.65 -7.64
C ALA A 103 17.43 -13.43 -8.69
N LYS A 104 16.94 -14.50 -9.32
CA LYS A 104 15.77 -14.43 -10.21
C LYS A 104 14.57 -13.83 -9.48
N GLN A 105 14.23 -14.38 -8.32
CA GLN A 105 13.10 -13.89 -7.52
C GLN A 105 13.27 -12.43 -7.09
N PHE A 106 14.49 -12.04 -6.70
CA PHE A 106 14.83 -10.66 -6.35
C PHE A 106 14.59 -9.72 -7.53
N LEU A 107 15.12 -10.06 -8.71
CA LEU A 107 14.95 -9.30 -9.95
C LEU A 107 13.46 -9.11 -10.26
N CYS A 108 12.70 -10.20 -10.29
CA CYS A 108 11.28 -10.16 -10.64
C CYS A 108 10.41 -9.38 -9.64
N ARG A 109 10.82 -9.34 -8.35
CA ARG A 109 10.13 -8.54 -7.32
C ARG A 109 10.52 -7.07 -7.34
N LEU A 110 11.76 -6.76 -7.70
CA LEU A 110 12.28 -5.39 -7.73
C LEU A 110 11.82 -4.65 -8.99
N THR A 111 11.72 -5.35 -10.12
CA THR A 111 11.47 -4.74 -11.43
C THR A 111 10.20 -3.87 -11.49
N PRO A 112 9.04 -4.28 -10.95
CA PRO A 112 7.84 -3.43 -10.99
C PRO A 112 8.06 -2.04 -10.40
N ALA A 113 8.77 -1.97 -9.26
CA ALA A 113 9.11 -0.71 -8.63
C ALA A 113 10.10 0.12 -9.48
N LEU A 114 11.06 -0.54 -10.13
CA LEU A 114 12.00 0.13 -11.04
C LEU A 114 11.30 0.69 -12.28
N VAL A 115 10.33 -0.04 -12.85
CA VAL A 115 9.54 0.45 -14.00
C VAL A 115 8.74 1.69 -13.60
N ALA A 116 8.05 1.68 -12.46
CA ALA A 116 7.32 2.86 -11.97
C ALA A 116 8.26 4.05 -11.74
N ARG A 117 9.43 3.81 -11.15
CA ARG A 117 10.44 4.83 -10.90
C ARG A 117 11.03 5.40 -12.19
N ASP A 118 11.34 4.54 -13.15
CA ASP A 118 11.87 4.96 -14.45
C ASP A 118 10.80 5.75 -15.24
N LEU A 119 9.51 5.38 -15.15
CA LEU A 119 8.41 6.17 -15.71
C LEU A 119 8.34 7.57 -15.08
N MET A 120 8.43 7.68 -13.75
CA MET A 120 8.45 8.99 -13.08
C MET A 120 9.68 9.81 -13.48
N THR A 121 10.85 9.19 -13.46
CA THR A 121 12.13 9.86 -13.75
C THR A 121 12.18 10.33 -15.21
N ALA A 122 11.73 9.49 -16.15
CA ALA A 122 11.67 9.82 -17.56
C ALA A 122 10.74 11.02 -17.80
N GLY A 123 9.54 11.00 -17.23
CA GLY A 123 8.60 12.13 -17.37
C GLY A 123 9.13 13.43 -16.76
N SER A 124 9.85 13.36 -15.63
CA SER A 124 10.51 14.54 -15.03
C SER A 124 11.65 15.08 -15.90
N ARG A 125 12.29 14.24 -16.73
CA ARG A 125 13.36 14.62 -17.67
C ARG A 125 12.85 14.96 -19.07
N GLY A 126 11.56 14.74 -19.35
CA GLY A 126 11.00 14.85 -20.71
C GLY A 126 11.47 13.73 -21.65
N GLU A 127 11.91 12.61 -21.10
CA GLU A 127 12.31 11.41 -21.85
C GLU A 127 11.12 10.46 -22.05
N ASP A 128 11.23 9.58 -23.04
CA ASP A 128 10.23 8.53 -23.32
C ASP A 128 10.88 7.15 -23.25
N ILE A 129 10.49 6.35 -22.24
CA ILE A 129 10.99 4.97 -22.08
C ILE A 129 10.11 3.92 -22.76
N GLY A 130 9.17 4.33 -23.61
CA GLY A 130 8.24 3.46 -24.31
C GLY A 130 8.93 2.34 -25.10
N SER A 131 10.13 2.58 -25.62
CA SER A 131 10.95 1.57 -26.32
C SER A 131 11.39 0.39 -25.44
N ARG A 132 11.46 0.59 -24.11
CA ARG A 132 11.80 -0.46 -23.13
C ARG A 132 10.57 -1.25 -22.69
N LEU A 133 9.37 -0.76 -23.00
CA LEU A 133 8.11 -1.45 -22.75
C LEU A 133 7.78 -2.33 -23.95
N VAL A 134 7.37 -3.57 -23.70
CA VAL A 134 6.98 -4.51 -24.75
C VAL A 134 5.61 -4.14 -25.30
N ARG A 135 4.67 -3.77 -24.42
CA ARG A 135 3.30 -3.43 -24.81
C ARG A 135 2.56 -2.74 -23.69
N VAL A 136 1.71 -1.78 -24.03
CA VAL A 136 0.75 -1.18 -23.10
C VAL A 136 -0.66 -1.46 -23.61
N THR A 137 -1.59 -1.83 -22.73
CA THR A 137 -2.99 -2.12 -23.08
C THR A 137 -3.96 -1.60 -22.04
N TYR A 138 -5.03 -0.93 -22.47
CA TYR A 138 -6.15 -0.59 -21.60
C TYR A 138 -6.87 -1.85 -21.11
N LYS A 139 -7.18 -1.90 -19.83
CA LYS A 139 -8.17 -2.85 -19.30
C LYS A 139 -9.57 -2.35 -19.66
N GLN A 140 -10.46 -3.26 -20.06
CA GLN A 140 -11.89 -2.96 -19.98
C GLN A 140 -12.24 -2.75 -18.51
N GLN A 141 -12.62 -1.52 -18.17
CA GLN A 141 -13.09 -1.23 -16.82
C GLN A 141 -14.40 -1.98 -16.58
N ARG A 142 -14.50 -2.62 -15.42
CA ARG A 142 -15.77 -3.14 -14.94
C ARG A 142 -16.64 -1.94 -14.56
N LYS A 143 -17.93 -1.97 -14.93
CA LYS A 143 -18.88 -0.87 -14.67
C LYS A 143 -18.96 -0.44 -13.21
N ASP A 144 -18.58 -1.32 -12.28
CA ASP A 144 -18.78 -1.10 -10.84
C ASP A 144 -17.51 -0.60 -10.13
N THR A 145 -16.38 -0.50 -10.82
CA THR A 145 -15.10 -0.07 -10.23
C THR A 145 -14.75 1.33 -10.69
N SER A 146 -15.43 2.33 -10.12
CA SER A 146 -15.07 3.73 -10.27
C SER A 146 -13.76 3.99 -9.52
N THR A 147 -12.65 3.63 -10.15
CA THR A 147 -11.32 4.02 -9.66
C THR A 147 -10.98 5.34 -10.36
N GLU A 148 -10.74 6.40 -9.58
CA GLU A 148 -10.37 7.72 -10.11
C GLU A 148 -9.09 7.69 -10.97
N LEU A 149 -8.28 6.63 -10.83
CA LEU A 149 -7.05 6.39 -11.56
C LEU A 149 -7.18 5.11 -12.40
N PRO A 150 -7.47 5.22 -13.72
CA PRO A 150 -7.61 4.04 -14.57
C PRO A 150 -6.30 3.27 -14.66
N PRO A 151 -6.27 1.96 -14.31
CA PRO A 151 -5.07 1.16 -14.48
C PRO A 151 -4.89 0.72 -15.92
N VAL A 152 -3.64 0.70 -16.37
CA VAL A 152 -3.21 0.21 -17.68
C VAL A 152 -2.28 -0.97 -17.47
N LYS A 153 -2.45 -2.02 -18.27
CA LYS A 153 -1.55 -3.18 -18.24
C LYS A 153 -0.32 -2.87 -19.05
N VAL A 154 0.84 -2.96 -18.42
CA VAL A 154 2.15 -2.74 -19.05
C VAL A 154 2.90 -4.06 -19.07
N LYS A 155 3.39 -4.43 -20.26
CA LYS A 155 4.28 -5.55 -20.48
C LYS A 155 5.71 -5.05 -20.62
N TYR A 156 6.65 -5.68 -19.92
CA TYR A 156 8.06 -5.28 -19.92
C TYR A 156 8.98 -6.48 -19.63
N MET A 157 10.28 -6.34 -19.92
CA MET A 157 11.29 -7.36 -19.68
C MET A 157 12.07 -7.05 -18.39
N PRO A 158 12.02 -7.89 -17.34
CA PRO A 158 12.72 -7.62 -16.08
C PRO A 158 14.22 -7.32 -16.20
N LEU A 159 14.91 -8.10 -17.03
CA LEU A 159 16.33 -7.89 -17.33
C LEU A 159 16.64 -6.53 -17.95
N GLY A 160 15.68 -5.89 -18.62
CA GLY A 160 15.86 -4.57 -19.23
C GLY A 160 15.82 -3.41 -18.25
N PHE A 161 15.42 -3.64 -16.99
CA PHE A 161 15.26 -2.60 -15.97
C PHE A 161 16.22 -2.73 -14.80
N ALA A 162 16.69 -3.94 -14.46
CA ALA A 162 17.68 -4.11 -13.40
C ALA A 162 18.97 -4.78 -13.93
N PRO A 163 20.15 -4.15 -13.77
CA PRO A 163 21.43 -4.66 -14.26
C PRO A 163 22.00 -5.76 -13.34
N ILE A 164 21.23 -6.85 -13.16
CA ILE A 164 21.59 -7.99 -12.31
C ILE A 164 21.81 -9.21 -13.19
N ASN A 165 23.07 -9.67 -13.24
CA ASN A 165 23.41 -10.93 -13.91
C ASN A 165 23.13 -12.12 -12.98
N TYR A 166 21.91 -12.63 -12.99
CA TYR A 166 21.56 -13.83 -12.21
C TYR A 166 22.23 -15.11 -12.76
N HIS A 167 22.62 -15.15 -14.03
CA HIS A 167 23.28 -16.32 -14.63
C HIS A 167 24.67 -16.55 -14.01
N GLY A 168 25.38 -15.48 -13.65
CA GLY A 168 26.69 -15.56 -12.98
C GLY A 168 26.64 -16.05 -11.54
N GLU A 169 25.45 -16.16 -10.92
CA GLU A 169 25.34 -16.65 -9.55
C GLU A 169 25.41 -18.18 -9.48
N PRO A 170 26.01 -18.73 -8.41
CA PRO A 170 26.08 -20.18 -8.21
C PRO A 170 24.69 -20.76 -7.99
N ILE A 171 24.52 -22.00 -8.45
CA ILE A 171 23.37 -22.82 -8.08
C ILE A 171 23.71 -23.42 -6.71
N LEU A 172 22.95 -23.06 -5.68
CA LEU A 172 23.16 -23.56 -4.32
C LEU A 172 22.14 -24.66 -4.01
N GLU A 173 22.62 -25.81 -3.56
CA GLU A 173 21.79 -26.88 -3.02
C GLU A 173 21.10 -26.42 -1.73
N GLY A 174 19.86 -26.87 -1.49
CA GLY A 174 19.02 -26.39 -0.39
C GLY A 174 18.36 -25.03 -0.61
N TYR A 175 18.79 -24.27 -1.63
CA TYR A 175 18.10 -23.08 -2.14
C TYR A 175 17.21 -23.39 -3.36
N ALA A 176 17.14 -24.66 -3.76
CA ALA A 176 16.12 -25.16 -4.65
C ALA A 176 14.73 -24.85 -4.05
N TRP A 177 13.80 -24.46 -4.91
CA TRP A 177 12.44 -24.17 -4.51
C TRP A 177 11.83 -25.38 -3.80
N ARG A 178 11.15 -25.15 -2.67
CA ARG A 178 10.33 -26.19 -2.06
C ARG A 178 9.21 -26.50 -3.07
N SER A 179 9.12 -27.75 -3.51
CA SER A 179 8.13 -28.21 -4.49
C SER A 179 6.73 -27.78 -4.05
N GLY A 180 6.09 -26.89 -4.82
CA GLY A 180 4.80 -26.28 -4.48
C GLY A 180 4.76 -24.74 -4.56
N GLU A 181 5.91 -24.07 -4.52
CA GLU A 181 6.00 -22.64 -4.88
C GLU A 181 6.03 -22.49 -6.42
N GLY A 182 4.84 -22.61 -7.02
CA GLY A 182 4.61 -22.74 -8.47
C GLY A 182 5.29 -21.72 -9.38
N ASN A 183 5.56 -22.18 -10.62
CA ASN A 183 5.86 -21.44 -11.84
C ASN A 183 6.31 -19.98 -11.65
N LYS A 184 7.55 -19.79 -11.21
CA LYS A 184 8.13 -18.45 -11.13
C LYS A 184 8.70 -18.10 -12.49
N LYS A 185 7.96 -17.23 -13.18
CA LYS A 185 8.30 -16.58 -14.46
C LYS A 185 9.80 -16.26 -14.55
N ASP A 186 10.40 -16.63 -15.67
CA ASP A 186 11.80 -16.34 -15.90
C ASP A 186 12.01 -14.83 -16.12
N PRO A 187 13.06 -14.22 -15.56
CA PRO A 187 13.30 -12.78 -15.77
C PRO A 187 13.62 -12.42 -17.24
N GLY A 188 13.89 -13.44 -18.08
CA GLY A 188 14.02 -13.35 -19.52
C GLY A 188 12.70 -13.46 -20.29
N GLU A 189 11.56 -13.60 -19.61
CA GLU A 189 10.24 -13.56 -20.22
C GLU A 189 9.53 -12.24 -19.93
N PRO A 190 8.59 -11.79 -20.79
CA PRO A 190 7.81 -10.59 -20.54
C PRO A 190 6.93 -10.72 -19.29
N TYR A 191 7.07 -9.75 -18.39
CA TYR A 191 6.19 -9.55 -17.24
C TYR A 191 5.03 -8.65 -17.62
N GLU A 192 3.90 -8.81 -16.93
CA GLU A 192 2.70 -7.99 -17.10
C GLU A 192 2.27 -7.51 -15.73
N GLU A 193 2.17 -6.20 -15.55
CA GLU A 193 1.79 -5.54 -14.30
C GLU A 193 0.89 -4.34 -14.59
N GLU A 194 0.13 -3.90 -13.60
CA GLU A 194 -0.78 -2.76 -13.72
C GLU A 194 -0.17 -1.49 -13.14
N TYR A 195 -0.19 -0.42 -13.94
CA TYR A 195 0.24 0.91 -13.51
C TYR A 195 -0.87 1.92 -13.74
N PRO A 196 -0.94 3.00 -12.95
CA PRO A 196 -1.85 4.10 -13.24
C PRO A 196 -1.58 4.69 -14.63
N GLU A 197 -2.63 4.98 -15.39
CA GLU A 197 -2.50 5.53 -16.74
C GLU A 197 -1.67 6.80 -16.78
N TYR A 198 -1.89 7.72 -15.83
CA TYR A 198 -1.15 9.00 -15.78
C TYR A 198 0.35 8.79 -15.69
N LEU A 199 0.81 7.74 -14.99
CA LEU A 199 2.21 7.43 -14.82
C LEU A 199 2.83 6.96 -16.15
N VAL A 200 2.10 6.13 -16.90
CA VAL A 200 2.52 5.70 -18.23
C VAL A 200 2.47 6.86 -19.22
N ARG A 201 1.46 7.74 -19.15
CA ARG A 201 1.40 8.96 -19.97
C ARG A 201 2.57 9.89 -19.71
N PHE A 202 2.99 9.98 -18.45
CA PHE A 202 4.06 10.86 -18.03
C PHE A 202 5.44 10.37 -18.50
N GLY A 203 5.75 9.08 -18.35
CA GLY A 203 7.08 8.53 -18.65
C GLY A 203 7.24 7.76 -19.96
N ALA A 204 6.14 7.35 -20.58
CA ALA A 204 6.14 6.55 -21.81
C ALA A 204 4.96 6.92 -22.75
N PRO A 205 4.80 8.21 -23.11
CA PRO A 205 3.64 8.67 -23.87
C PRO A 205 3.48 7.97 -25.22
N SER A 206 4.57 7.65 -25.94
CA SER A 206 4.50 6.94 -27.23
C SER A 206 3.97 5.52 -27.15
N SER A 207 4.05 4.89 -25.98
CA SER A 207 3.64 3.50 -25.78
C SER A 207 2.14 3.33 -25.56
N LEU A 208 1.42 4.43 -25.28
CA LEU A 208 -0.01 4.36 -25.01
C LEU A 208 -0.79 3.90 -26.24
N PRO A 209 -1.82 3.05 -26.05
CA PRO A 209 -2.70 2.71 -27.14
C PRO A 209 -3.44 3.96 -27.60
N VAL A 210 -3.45 4.20 -28.91
CA VAL A 210 -4.34 5.21 -29.51
C VAL A 210 -5.78 4.78 -29.19
N PRO A 211 -6.59 5.64 -28.55
CA PRO A 211 -7.99 5.30 -28.27
C PRO A 211 -8.67 4.96 -29.61
N PRO A 212 -9.46 3.88 -29.67
CA PRO A 212 -10.09 3.50 -30.92
C PRO A 212 -10.97 4.66 -31.39
N ALA A 213 -10.61 5.26 -32.53
CA ALA A 213 -11.47 6.23 -33.21
C ALA A 213 -12.88 5.64 -33.28
N GLY A 214 -13.86 6.36 -32.71
CA GLY A 214 -15.18 5.83 -32.42
C GLY A 214 -15.70 4.98 -33.56
N ARG A 215 -15.90 3.68 -33.32
CA ARG A 215 -16.50 2.80 -34.33
C ARG A 215 -17.87 3.37 -34.64
N GLY A 216 -17.98 4.02 -35.78
CA GLY A 216 -19.24 4.42 -36.38
C GLY A 216 -20.17 3.22 -36.30
N ARG A 217 -21.25 3.41 -35.56
CA ARG A 217 -22.30 2.44 -35.29
C ARG A 217 -22.69 1.79 -36.61
N ALA A 218 -22.21 0.57 -36.87
CA ALA A 218 -22.56 -0.19 -38.06
C ALA A 218 -24.08 -0.37 -38.01
N LYS A 219 -24.81 0.39 -38.84
CA LYS A 219 -26.26 0.31 -38.98
C LYS A 219 -26.58 -1.14 -39.32
N GLY A 220 -27.31 -1.80 -38.41
CA GLY A 220 -27.85 -3.12 -38.63
C GLY A 220 -28.61 -3.15 -39.95
N LYS A 221 -28.14 -4.01 -40.86
CA LYS A 221 -28.82 -4.30 -42.12
C LYS A 221 -30.11 -5.05 -41.76
N ARG A 222 -31.20 -4.31 -41.62
CA ARG A 222 -32.56 -4.88 -41.63
C ARG A 222 -32.74 -5.61 -42.96
N ARG A 223 -32.86 -6.94 -42.92
CA ARG A 223 -33.45 -7.71 -44.02
C ARG A 223 -34.97 -7.70 -43.82
N ALA A 224 -35.66 -7.17 -44.81
CA ALA A 224 -37.09 -7.34 -45.01
C ALA A 224 -37.35 -8.72 -45.65
N GLU A 225 -38.42 -9.36 -45.12
CA GLU A 225 -39.49 -10.15 -45.77
C GLU A 225 -39.16 -11.14 -46.91
N GLU A 226 -39.65 -12.39 -46.81
CA GLU A 226 -40.86 -12.85 -47.54
C GLU A 226 -41.18 -14.35 -47.26
N ASP A 227 -42.47 -14.68 -47.39
CA ASP A 227 -43.29 -15.81 -46.96
C ASP A 227 -42.93 -17.24 -47.43
N THR A 228 -43.34 -18.26 -46.65
CA THR A 228 -44.54 -19.11 -46.94
C THR A 228 -44.66 -20.34 -46.01
N ASN A 229 -45.93 -20.68 -45.74
CA ASN A 229 -46.44 -21.70 -44.82
C ASN A 229 -46.07 -23.17 -45.15
N ALA A 230 -45.76 -23.97 -44.11
CA ALA A 230 -46.11 -25.40 -44.06
C ALA A 230 -46.17 -25.92 -42.60
N ALA A 231 -47.21 -26.71 -42.31
CA ALA A 231 -47.70 -27.13 -40.99
C ALA A 231 -46.78 -28.11 -40.20
N PRO A 232 -47.03 -28.34 -38.88
CA PRO A 232 -46.07 -28.95 -37.97
C PRO A 232 -46.21 -30.47 -37.85
N VAL A 233 -45.08 -31.19 -37.86
CA VAL A 233 -44.99 -32.62 -37.56
C VAL A 233 -44.44 -32.84 -36.15
N ARG A 234 -45.20 -33.62 -35.39
CA ARG A 234 -44.94 -34.15 -34.04
C ARG A 234 -43.63 -34.97 -33.95
N LYS A 235 -42.95 -34.89 -32.80
CA LYS A 235 -42.67 -36.03 -31.89
C LYS A 235 -41.80 -35.62 -30.67
N SER A 236 -42.43 -35.71 -29.50
CA SER A 236 -41.98 -36.32 -28.21
C SER A 236 -40.57 -36.92 -28.15
N LYS A 237 -39.84 -37.06 -27.02
CA LYS A 237 -39.99 -36.83 -25.56
C LYS A 237 -38.64 -37.30 -24.98
N SER A 238 -38.12 -36.67 -23.91
CA SER A 238 -37.67 -37.36 -22.68
C SER A 238 -36.95 -36.39 -21.74
N ALA A 239 -37.74 -35.74 -20.89
CA ALA A 239 -37.27 -35.13 -19.65
C ALA A 239 -37.57 -36.12 -18.51
N LYS A 240 -36.53 -36.52 -17.78
CA LYS A 240 -36.60 -37.43 -16.63
C LYS A 240 -36.89 -36.60 -15.38
N ARG A 241 -38.08 -36.81 -14.79
CA ARG A 241 -38.51 -36.24 -13.50
C ARG A 241 -38.48 -37.34 -12.44
N GLU A 242 -38.11 -36.94 -11.23
CA GLU A 242 -38.27 -37.66 -9.96
C GLU A 242 -39.72 -38.14 -9.73
N PRO A 243 -39.90 -39.06 -8.76
CA PRO A 243 -41.04 -38.98 -7.87
C PRO A 243 -40.68 -39.03 -6.37
N LEU A 244 -41.63 -38.46 -5.64
CA LEU A 244 -41.69 -38.09 -4.23
C LEU A 244 -42.36 -39.21 -3.39
N ARG A 245 -41.78 -39.47 -2.21
CA ARG A 245 -42.33 -39.89 -0.89
C ARG A 245 -43.54 -40.85 -0.79
N GLU A 246 -43.42 -41.81 0.13
CA GLU A 246 -44.51 -42.20 1.04
C GLU A 246 -43.95 -42.63 2.41
N ALA A 247 -44.75 -42.43 3.46
CA ALA A 247 -44.37 -42.38 4.87
C ALA A 247 -44.76 -43.65 5.64
N THR A 248 -44.08 -43.90 6.76
CA THR A 248 -44.67 -44.58 7.93
C THR A 248 -44.17 -43.95 9.23
N ASP A 249 -45.12 -43.59 10.09
CA ASP A 249 -44.96 -43.21 11.50
C ASP A 249 -44.52 -44.41 12.36
N VAL A 250 -43.85 -44.13 13.49
CA VAL A 250 -44.13 -44.66 14.86
C VAL A 250 -43.14 -43.99 15.85
N GLN A 251 -43.63 -42.91 16.47
CA GLN A 251 -43.67 -42.60 17.91
C GLN A 251 -42.80 -43.41 18.90
N THR A 252 -41.84 -42.78 19.61
CA THR A 252 -41.86 -42.61 21.09
C THR A 252 -40.68 -41.79 21.67
N CYS A 253 -41.07 -40.80 22.49
CA CYS A 253 -40.49 -40.23 23.72
C CYS A 253 -38.98 -40.32 24.07
N GLY A 254 -38.41 -39.16 24.42
CA GLY A 254 -37.88 -38.99 25.78
C GLY A 254 -36.45 -38.44 25.96
N SER A 255 -36.39 -37.25 26.58
CA SER A 255 -35.37 -36.78 27.53
C SER A 255 -34.16 -35.96 27.05
N THR A 256 -34.30 -34.66 27.32
CA THR A 256 -33.35 -33.68 27.91
C THR A 256 -31.87 -34.08 28.12
N GLY A 257 -30.99 -33.17 27.72
CA GLY A 257 -29.58 -33.14 28.13
C GLY A 257 -28.91 -31.82 27.79
N VAL A 258 -28.97 -30.86 28.73
CA VAL A 258 -28.21 -29.62 28.76
C VAL A 258 -26.73 -29.94 28.93
N HIS A 259 -25.84 -29.34 28.12
CA HIS A 259 -24.43 -29.20 28.49
C HIS A 259 -23.79 -27.96 27.84
N ASP A 260 -23.63 -26.92 28.67
CA ASP A 260 -22.66 -25.84 28.51
C ASP A 260 -21.23 -26.37 28.71
N GLY A 261 -20.26 -25.85 27.94
CA GLY A 261 -18.88 -26.32 28.00
C GLY A 261 -17.84 -25.54 27.20
N ARG A 262 -17.67 -24.25 27.55
CA ARG A 262 -16.37 -23.54 27.72
C ARG A 262 -15.22 -23.90 26.76
N GLN A 263 -14.99 -23.06 25.74
CA GLN A 263 -13.73 -23.06 24.98
C GLN A 263 -12.62 -22.32 25.76
N THR A 264 -11.51 -23.02 26.01
CA THR A 264 -10.28 -22.46 26.55
C THR A 264 -9.38 -21.99 25.40
N THR A 265 -8.89 -20.76 25.50
CA THR A 265 -7.91 -20.18 24.58
C THR A 265 -6.51 -20.65 24.97
N SER A 266 -5.85 -21.45 24.11
CA SER A 266 -4.44 -21.79 24.29
C SER A 266 -3.55 -20.65 23.75
N SER A 267 -2.93 -19.90 24.64
CA SER A 267 -1.86 -18.96 24.30
C SER A 267 -0.55 -19.71 24.06
N SER A 268 -0.15 -19.89 22.80
CA SER A 268 1.21 -20.33 22.47
C SER A 268 2.12 -19.10 22.36
N GLY A 269 3.18 -19.10 23.17
CA GLY A 269 4.09 -17.97 23.34
C GLY A 269 4.99 -17.73 22.14
N PHE A 270 4.94 -16.52 21.60
CA PHE A 270 5.92 -16.00 20.65
C PHE A 270 7.08 -15.38 21.45
N LYS A 271 8.23 -16.05 21.48
CA LYS A 271 9.44 -15.63 22.19
C LYS A 271 10.27 -14.74 21.26
N MET A 272 10.26 -13.42 21.49
CA MET A 272 11.13 -12.46 20.79
C MET A 272 12.62 -12.72 21.14
N PRO A 273 13.55 -12.68 20.17
CA PRO A 273 14.98 -12.65 20.47
C PRO A 273 15.36 -11.32 21.11
N LYS A 274 16.12 -11.41 22.20
CA LYS A 274 16.68 -10.27 22.93
C LYS A 274 17.85 -9.65 22.13
N SER A 275 17.89 -8.31 22.15
CA SER A 275 19.02 -7.41 21.83
C SER A 275 19.67 -7.52 20.45
N LEU A 276 19.37 -6.55 19.59
CA LEU A 276 20.30 -6.09 18.54
C LEU A 276 21.40 -5.27 19.22
N ASP A 277 22.61 -5.79 19.21
CA ASP A 277 23.81 -5.08 19.65
C ASP A 277 24.21 -4.06 18.56
N LEU A 278 24.16 -2.77 18.91
CA LEU A 278 24.43 -1.63 18.03
C LEU A 278 25.85 -1.07 18.23
N SER A 279 26.76 -1.80 18.85
CA SER A 279 28.11 -1.33 19.20
C SER A 279 29.12 -1.28 18.04
N PHE A 280 28.68 -1.30 16.76
CA PHE A 280 29.60 -1.39 15.60
C PHE A 280 29.55 -0.22 14.61
N LEU A 281 29.07 0.95 15.02
CA LEU A 281 29.40 2.24 14.38
C LEU A 281 30.52 2.84 15.25
N GLY A 282 31.80 2.62 14.96
CA GLY A 282 32.50 3.15 13.80
C GLY A 282 33.47 4.22 14.32
N LYS A 283 34.69 3.79 14.67
CA LYS A 283 35.84 4.67 14.90
C LYS A 283 36.20 5.29 13.55
N GLU A 284 36.18 6.62 13.46
CA GLU A 284 36.75 7.35 12.33
C GLU A 284 38.25 7.49 12.57
N ASP A 285 39.04 6.86 11.71
CA ASP A 285 40.48 7.12 11.60
C ASP A 285 40.67 8.43 10.85
N VAL A 286 41.11 9.45 11.59
CA VAL A 286 41.64 10.70 11.06
C VAL A 286 43.01 10.39 10.46
N VAL A 287 43.13 10.46 9.14
CA VAL A 287 44.43 10.48 8.45
C VAL A 287 44.73 11.93 8.08
N ASP A 288 45.58 12.55 8.88
CA ASP A 288 46.31 13.77 8.51
C ASP A 288 47.23 13.44 7.31
N SER A 289 47.16 14.26 6.27
CA SER A 289 48.18 14.32 5.22
C SER A 289 48.78 15.71 5.20
N ILE A 290 50.09 15.73 5.47
CA ILE A 290 51.05 16.78 5.16
C ILE A 290 51.31 16.75 3.65
#